data_AF-A0A1F8N6D2-F1
#
_entry.id   AF-A0A1F8N6D2-F1
#
_cell.length_a   1.000
_cell.length_b   1.000
_cell.length_c   1.000
_cell.angle_alpha   90.00
_cell.angle_beta   90.00
_cell.angle_gamma   90.00
#
_symmetry.space_group_name_H-M   'P 1'
#
loop_
_entity.id
_entity.type
_entity.pdbx_description
1 polymer ?
#
loop_
_entity_poly.entity_id
_entity_poly.type
_entity_poly.pdbx_seq_one_letter_code
_entity_poly.pdbx_strand_id
1 'polypeptide(L)'
;MTDAEKADGDNIFPVDAIYTTPNSPHQLAMMPDISMQVELRGGVDALYVTRPQKERFSAGEDGQGLKDKYPVVDKKLLRGKAFRKSLVMHPLPRVDELAYEVDADERSMYFKQAARGVPVRMALIAACLGAKDVPIPEIDSPAPATYPDYRHEISPVCPNPRCVSIQATETKYLKPEFKIVNRDPLTLRCAYCEHGFEPKFVASTDWHEHKLDTRKYHGADSHWTKDIRPENLIVFNSEEEAQAHGFKPSHFTGGHH
;
A
#
# COMPACT_ATOMS: atom_id res chain seq x y z
N MET A 1 -47.07 25.45 26.66
CA MET A 1 -46.37 24.34 27.32
C MET A 1 -46.32 23.21 26.31
N THR A 2 -45.56 23.44 25.24
CA THR A 2 -44.16 23.00 25.04
C THR A 2 -44.12 21.54 24.61
N ASP A 3 -44.24 21.39 23.29
CA ASP A 3 -43.74 20.27 22.51
C ASP A 3 -42.32 19.91 22.94
N ALA A 4 -42.14 18.67 23.39
CA ALA A 4 -40.82 18.09 23.55
C ALA A 4 -40.48 17.36 22.25
N GLU A 5 -39.74 18.06 21.38
CA GLU A 5 -39.07 17.49 20.23
C GLU A 5 -38.18 16.32 20.69
N LYS A 6 -38.48 15.11 20.19
CA LYS A 6 -37.59 13.97 20.28
C LYS A 6 -36.35 14.27 19.44
N ALA A 7 -35.26 14.61 20.12
CA ALA A 7 -33.92 14.50 19.57
C ALA A 7 -33.57 13.02 19.43
N ASP A 8 -33.69 12.48 18.22
CA ASP A 8 -32.98 11.28 17.81
C ASP A 8 -32.43 11.52 16.40
N GLY A 9 -31.37 12.32 16.36
CA GLY A 9 -30.57 12.52 15.16
C GLY A 9 -29.66 11.33 14.98
N ASP A 10 -30.21 10.26 14.39
CA ASP A 10 -29.45 9.14 13.83
C ASP A 10 -28.48 9.75 12.80
N ASN A 11 -27.23 10.04 13.21
CA ASN A 11 -26.19 10.59 12.36
C ASN A 11 -25.74 9.49 11.38
N ILE A 12 -26.55 9.29 10.34
CA ILE A 12 -26.26 8.36 9.25
C ILE A 12 -25.24 9.03 8.34
N PHE A 13 -23.98 8.66 8.52
CA PHE A 13 -22.95 9.02 7.55
C PHE A 13 -23.17 8.18 6.28
N PRO A 14 -23.22 8.78 5.07
CA PRO A 14 -23.23 8.01 3.84
C PRO A 14 -21.91 7.24 3.72
N VAL A 15 -22.00 5.92 3.58
CA VAL A 15 -20.84 5.04 3.42
C VAL A 15 -20.91 4.42 2.02
N ASP A 16 -19.95 4.76 1.17
CA ASP A 16 -19.88 4.27 -0.21
C ASP A 16 -19.17 2.92 -0.31
N ALA A 17 -18.26 2.61 0.62
CA ALA A 17 -17.49 1.37 0.61
C ALA A 17 -17.16 0.90 2.03
N ILE A 18 -17.19 -0.42 2.22
CA ILE A 18 -16.82 -1.09 3.47
C ILE A 18 -15.86 -2.22 3.12
N TYR A 19 -14.76 -2.31 3.86
CA TYR A 19 -13.81 -3.41 3.78
C TYR A 19 -13.98 -4.33 4.99
N THR A 20 -14.16 -5.62 4.75
CA THR A 20 -14.28 -6.63 5.81
C THR A 20 -13.15 -7.64 5.65
N THR A 21 -12.39 -7.84 6.72
CA THR A 21 -11.25 -8.76 6.75
C THR A 21 -11.27 -9.61 8.02
N PRO A 22 -10.78 -10.86 7.99
CA PRO A 22 -10.46 -11.57 9.22
C PRO A 22 -9.36 -10.84 10.00
N ASN A 23 -9.31 -11.02 11.33
CA ASN A 23 -8.35 -10.34 12.21
C ASN A 23 -6.88 -10.67 11.91
N SER A 24 -6.60 -11.67 11.07
CA SER A 24 -5.27 -12.05 10.58
C SER A 24 -5.40 -12.74 9.23
N PRO A 25 -4.42 -12.62 8.30
CA PRO A 25 -3.17 -11.89 8.36
C PRO A 25 -3.24 -10.60 7.52
N HIS A 26 -3.22 -9.42 8.14
CA HIS A 26 -3.22 -8.17 7.38
C HIS A 26 -2.03 -7.27 7.75
N GLN A 27 -1.37 -6.75 6.71
CA GLN A 27 -0.80 -5.41 6.73
C GLN A 27 -1.96 -4.42 6.82
N LEU A 28 -2.01 -3.69 7.93
CA LEU A 28 -3.01 -2.68 8.28
C LEU A 28 -3.10 -1.59 7.21
N ALA A 29 -4.05 -1.72 6.28
CA ALA A 29 -4.57 -0.58 5.53
C ALA A 29 -5.87 -0.15 6.22
N MET A 30 -5.72 0.84 7.11
CA MET A 30 -6.77 1.69 7.69
C MET A 30 -7.76 1.02 8.68
N MET A 31 -7.64 1.42 9.95
CA MET A 31 -8.61 1.30 11.05
C MET A 31 -8.99 -0.12 11.53
N PRO A 32 -8.19 -0.75 12.40
CA PRO A 32 -8.43 -2.12 12.88
C PRO A 32 -9.51 -2.28 13.97
N ASP A 33 -9.93 -1.20 14.64
CA ASP A 33 -10.84 -1.29 15.80
C ASP A 33 -12.12 -0.48 15.61
N ILE A 34 -12.87 -0.84 14.56
CA ILE A 34 -14.24 -0.38 14.41
C ILE A 34 -15.14 -1.60 14.52
N SER A 35 -15.59 -1.89 15.75
CA SER A 35 -16.75 -2.75 16.01
C SER A 35 -18.05 -2.01 15.66
N MET A 36 -18.15 -1.46 14.44
CA MET A 36 -19.41 -0.94 13.96
C MET A 36 -20.26 -2.13 13.55
N GLN A 37 -21.27 -2.42 14.35
CA GLN A 37 -22.51 -2.99 13.82
C GLN A 37 -23.09 -1.93 12.86
N VAL A 38 -22.56 -1.85 11.64
CA VAL A 38 -23.14 -1.02 10.59
C VAL A 38 -24.49 -1.65 10.29
N GLU A 39 -25.55 -1.03 10.79
CA GLU A 39 -26.90 -1.40 10.42
C GLU A 39 -27.07 -0.99 8.95
N LEU A 40 -26.82 -1.95 8.04
CA LEU A 40 -26.97 -1.80 6.59
C LEU A 40 -28.46 -1.65 6.23
N ARG A 41 -29.11 -0.59 6.71
CA ARG A 41 -30.53 -0.30 6.49
C ARG A 41 -30.85 -0.17 5.00
N GLY A 42 -29.93 0.41 4.23
CA GLY A 42 -30.03 0.56 2.77
C GLY A 42 -29.72 -0.72 1.97
N GLY A 43 -29.16 -1.74 2.61
CA GLY A 43 -28.60 -2.91 1.93
C GLY A 43 -27.26 -2.63 1.26
N VAL A 44 -26.79 -3.61 0.49
CA VAL A 44 -25.50 -3.58 -0.23
C VAL A 44 -25.78 -3.74 -1.71
N ASP A 45 -25.26 -2.85 -2.55
CA ASP A 45 -25.44 -2.95 -4.00
C ASP A 45 -24.50 -3.96 -4.65
N ALA A 46 -23.26 -4.05 -4.16
CA ALA A 46 -22.26 -4.98 -4.66
C ALA A 46 -21.41 -5.57 -3.52
N LEU A 47 -21.23 -6.88 -3.55
CA LEU A 47 -20.35 -7.63 -2.68
C LEU A 47 -19.15 -8.12 -3.50
N TYR A 48 -18.00 -7.47 -3.33
CA TYR A 48 -16.76 -7.84 -4.00
C TYR A 48 -15.92 -8.76 -3.09
N VAL A 49 -15.84 -10.04 -3.46
CA VAL A 49 -15.14 -11.06 -2.70
C VAL A 49 -13.74 -11.23 -3.26
N THR A 50 -12.75 -11.40 -2.40
CA THR A 50 -11.34 -11.61 -2.79
C THR A 50 -10.82 -12.95 -2.30
N ARG A 51 -10.00 -13.60 -3.13
CA ARG A 51 -9.32 -14.85 -2.80
C ARG A 51 -8.23 -14.61 -1.74
N PRO A 52 -8.16 -15.42 -0.67
CA PRO A 52 -7.01 -15.41 0.23
C PRO A 52 -5.76 -15.91 -0.52
N GLN A 53 -4.72 -15.08 -0.52
CA GLN A 53 -3.44 -15.39 -1.18
C GLN A 53 -2.53 -16.14 -0.20
N LYS A 54 -2.90 -17.41 0.12
CA LYS A 54 -2.15 -18.27 1.05
C LYS A 54 -0.66 -18.39 0.66
N GLU A 55 -0.35 -18.31 -0.63
CA GLU A 55 1.01 -18.28 -1.17
C GLU A 55 1.87 -17.09 -0.70
N ARG A 56 1.26 -16.05 -0.10
CA ARG A 56 1.96 -14.89 0.45
C ARG A 56 2.07 -14.92 1.98
N PHE A 57 1.52 -15.95 2.63
CA PHE A 57 1.54 -16.06 4.08
C PHE A 57 2.93 -16.47 4.58
N SER A 58 3.28 -15.98 5.75
CA SER A 58 4.51 -16.31 6.44
C SER A 58 4.39 -17.71 7.06
N ALA A 59 5.47 -18.47 7.19
CA ALA A 59 5.44 -19.87 7.68
C ALA A 59 4.80 -20.07 9.07
N GLY A 60 4.61 -19.01 9.86
CA GLY A 60 3.91 -19.04 11.15
C GLY A 60 2.41 -18.78 11.09
N GLU A 61 1.88 -18.28 9.96
CA GLU A 61 0.46 -17.89 9.81
C GLU A 61 -0.42 -19.07 9.37
N ASP A 62 0.17 -20.11 8.78
CA ASP A 62 -0.54 -21.31 8.33
C ASP A 62 -0.84 -22.32 9.45
N GLY A 63 -0.18 -22.20 10.61
CA GLY A 63 -0.01 -23.33 11.52
C GLY A 63 -0.84 -23.34 12.81
N GLN A 64 -1.03 -22.21 13.48
CA GLN A 64 -1.53 -22.23 14.87
C GLN A 64 -2.35 -20.98 15.19
N GLY A 65 -3.69 -21.10 15.11
CA GLY A 65 -4.58 -20.21 15.87
C GLY A 65 -5.48 -19.25 15.10
N LEU A 66 -5.81 -19.47 13.82
CA LEU A 66 -6.95 -18.77 13.19
C LEU A 66 -8.27 -19.26 13.80
N LYS A 67 -8.63 -18.74 14.98
CA LYS A 67 -9.96 -18.87 15.57
C LYS A 67 -11.04 -18.23 14.69
N ASP A 68 -10.65 -17.31 13.82
CA ASP A 68 -11.55 -16.63 12.88
C ASP A 68 -11.33 -17.17 11.46
N LYS A 69 -12.30 -17.95 10.96
CA LYS A 69 -12.30 -18.43 9.58
C LYS A 69 -12.45 -17.26 8.62
N TYR A 70 -11.74 -17.30 7.48
CA TYR A 70 -11.95 -16.35 6.38
C TYR A 70 -13.44 -16.32 6.00
N PRO A 71 -14.05 -15.14 5.81
CA PRO A 71 -15.47 -15.04 5.48
C PRO A 71 -15.82 -15.84 4.23
N VAL A 72 -16.86 -16.66 4.31
CA VAL A 72 -17.37 -17.45 3.18
C VAL A 72 -18.68 -16.84 2.71
N VAL A 73 -18.78 -16.56 1.41
CA VAL A 73 -20.02 -16.15 0.77
C VAL A 73 -20.77 -17.37 0.27
N ASP A 74 -21.87 -17.68 0.95
CA ASP A 74 -22.78 -18.78 0.65
C ASP A 74 -24.22 -18.29 0.41
N LYS A 75 -25.14 -19.17 0.01
CA LYS A 75 -26.55 -18.79 -0.17
C LYS A 75 -27.20 -18.34 1.14
N LYS A 76 -26.72 -18.80 2.30
CA LYS A 76 -27.28 -18.43 3.59
C LYS A 76 -27.02 -16.95 3.89
N LEU A 77 -25.80 -16.47 3.69
CA LEU A 77 -25.43 -15.07 3.80
C LEU A 77 -26.27 -14.22 2.85
N LEU A 78 -26.37 -14.67 1.60
CA LEU A 78 -27.09 -13.95 0.55
C LEU A 78 -28.62 -13.91 0.77
N ARG A 79 -29.19 -14.72 1.66
CA ARG A 79 -30.61 -14.60 2.07
C ARG A 79 -30.85 -13.43 3.02
N GLY A 80 -29.81 -12.83 3.60
CA GLY A 80 -29.91 -11.66 4.46
C GLY A 80 -30.59 -10.50 3.74
N LYS A 81 -31.41 -9.73 4.45
CA LYS A 81 -32.18 -8.60 3.88
C LYS A 81 -31.27 -7.60 3.16
N ALA A 82 -30.09 -7.35 3.72
CA ALA A 82 -29.11 -6.44 3.15
C ALA A 82 -28.55 -6.90 1.79
N PHE A 83 -28.50 -8.22 1.54
CA PHE A 83 -27.86 -8.80 0.36
C PHE A 83 -28.83 -9.24 -0.74
N ARG A 84 -30.13 -9.01 -0.56
CA ARG A 84 -31.18 -9.57 -1.43
C ARG A 84 -31.06 -9.11 -2.89
N LYS A 85 -30.52 -7.91 -3.12
CA LYS A 85 -30.33 -7.31 -4.45
C LYS A 85 -28.86 -7.08 -4.82
N SER A 86 -27.93 -7.56 -3.99
CA SER A 86 -26.50 -7.30 -4.22
C SER A 86 -26.00 -8.06 -5.43
N LEU A 87 -25.12 -7.45 -6.21
CA LEU A 87 -24.29 -8.15 -7.19
C LEU A 87 -23.12 -8.83 -6.47
N VAL A 88 -22.87 -10.10 -6.78
CA VAL A 88 -21.72 -10.84 -6.23
C VAL A 88 -20.60 -10.85 -7.27
N MET A 89 -19.45 -10.28 -6.91
CA MET A 89 -18.28 -10.12 -7.77
C MET A 89 -17.06 -10.82 -7.16
N HIS A 90 -16.17 -11.33 -8.01
CA HIS A 90 -14.97 -12.04 -7.60
C HIS A 90 -13.96 -12.05 -8.76
N PRO A 91 -12.66 -11.81 -8.52
CA PRO A 91 -11.65 -11.76 -9.59
C PRO A 91 -11.29 -13.14 -10.17
N LEU A 92 -11.57 -14.23 -9.46
CA LEU A 92 -11.20 -15.62 -9.78
C LEU A 92 -9.66 -15.83 -9.90
N PRO A 93 -9.13 -17.06 -9.80
CA PRO A 93 -9.82 -18.30 -9.39
C PRO A 93 -10.29 -18.21 -7.93
N ARG A 94 -11.35 -18.96 -7.59
CA ARG A 94 -11.80 -19.10 -6.19
C ARG A 94 -11.13 -20.28 -5.49
N VAL A 95 -11.06 -20.24 -4.17
CA VAL A 95 -10.59 -21.38 -3.35
C VAL A 95 -11.69 -21.86 -2.42
N ASP A 96 -11.90 -21.14 -1.31
CA ASP A 96 -12.82 -21.53 -0.23
C ASP A 96 -13.76 -20.36 0.18
N GLU A 97 -13.48 -19.15 -0.29
CA GLU A 97 -14.16 -17.90 0.08
C GLU A 97 -15.53 -17.71 -0.58
N LEU A 98 -15.82 -18.45 -1.65
CA LEU A 98 -17.05 -18.33 -2.44
C LEU A 98 -17.63 -19.71 -2.74
N ALA A 99 -18.79 -20.03 -2.16
CA ALA A 99 -19.37 -21.36 -2.28
C ALA A 99 -19.85 -21.65 -3.72
N TYR A 100 -19.62 -22.88 -4.21
CA TYR A 100 -20.02 -23.32 -5.55
C TYR A 100 -21.51 -23.14 -5.84
N GLU A 101 -22.36 -23.27 -4.82
CA GLU A 101 -23.80 -23.09 -4.98
C GLU A 101 -24.20 -21.68 -5.44
N VAL A 102 -23.35 -20.68 -5.20
CA VAL A 102 -23.56 -19.29 -5.61
C VAL A 102 -23.44 -19.13 -7.13
N ASP A 103 -22.82 -20.08 -7.86
CA ASP A 103 -22.72 -20.06 -9.33
C ASP A 103 -24.08 -19.98 -10.02
N ALA A 104 -25.06 -20.66 -9.45
CA ALA A 104 -26.42 -20.70 -9.96
C ALA A 104 -27.28 -19.51 -9.52
N ASP A 105 -26.74 -18.62 -8.67
CA ASP A 105 -27.45 -17.44 -8.21
C ASP A 105 -27.42 -16.32 -9.27
N GLU A 106 -28.57 -15.73 -9.58
CA GLU A 106 -28.68 -14.68 -10.61
C GLU A 106 -27.86 -13.42 -10.29
N ARG A 107 -27.54 -13.22 -9.01
CA ARG A 107 -26.70 -12.12 -8.53
C ARG A 107 -25.23 -12.30 -8.88
N SER A 108 -24.81 -13.49 -9.27
CA SER A 108 -23.42 -13.80 -9.59
C SER A 108 -22.97 -13.14 -10.88
N MET A 109 -22.00 -12.23 -10.76
CA MET A 109 -21.46 -11.44 -11.86
C MET A 109 -20.03 -11.80 -12.23
N TYR A 110 -19.32 -12.60 -11.45
CA TYR A 110 -17.88 -12.90 -11.66
C TYR A 110 -17.58 -13.59 -13.01
N PHE A 111 -18.44 -14.48 -13.50
CA PHE A 111 -18.25 -15.04 -14.85
C PHE A 111 -18.45 -13.98 -15.96
N LYS A 112 -19.47 -13.12 -15.80
CA LYS A 112 -19.71 -12.00 -16.73
C LYS A 112 -18.55 -10.98 -16.67
N GLN A 113 -18.00 -10.73 -15.49
CA GLN A 113 -16.81 -9.91 -15.26
C GLN A 113 -15.60 -10.48 -16.02
N ALA A 114 -15.33 -11.78 -15.87
CA ALA A 114 -14.24 -12.45 -16.58
C ALA A 114 -14.39 -12.33 -18.11
N ALA A 115 -15.60 -12.57 -18.63
CA ALA A 115 -15.90 -12.42 -20.05
C ALA A 115 -15.72 -10.97 -20.56
N ARG A 116 -16.12 -9.98 -19.76
CA ARG A 116 -15.93 -8.55 -20.06
C ARG A 116 -14.47 -8.09 -19.97
N GLY A 117 -13.60 -8.85 -19.31
CA GLY A 117 -12.18 -8.52 -19.21
C GLY A 117 -11.44 -8.50 -20.55
N VAL A 118 -11.88 -9.28 -21.55
CA VAL A 118 -11.30 -9.25 -22.91
C VAL A 118 -11.63 -7.93 -23.64
N PRO A 119 -12.90 -7.55 -23.87
CA PRO A 119 -13.23 -6.32 -24.57
C PRO A 119 -12.74 -5.06 -23.85
N VAL A 120 -12.72 -5.04 -22.51
CA VAL A 120 -12.15 -3.92 -21.73
C VAL A 120 -10.66 -3.76 -22.02
N ARG A 121 -9.88 -4.85 -21.99
CA ARG A 121 -8.46 -4.79 -22.33
C ARG A 121 -8.21 -4.38 -23.78
N MET A 122 -9.03 -4.86 -24.72
CA MET A 122 -8.94 -4.42 -26.12
C MET A 122 -9.18 -2.92 -26.26
N ALA A 123 -10.18 -2.38 -25.56
CA ALA A 123 -10.46 -0.94 -25.56
C ALA A 123 -9.31 -0.14 -24.95
N LEU A 124 -8.76 -0.58 -23.81
CA LEU A 124 -7.62 0.07 -23.17
C LEU A 124 -6.37 0.05 -24.06
N ILE A 125 -6.05 -1.08 -24.69
CA ILE A 125 -4.92 -1.19 -25.62
C ILE A 125 -5.11 -0.25 -26.82
N ALA A 126 -6.32 -0.22 -27.40
CA ALA A 126 -6.63 0.67 -28.52
C ALA A 126 -6.49 2.15 -28.13
N ALA A 127 -6.93 2.53 -26.91
CA ALA A 127 -6.77 3.89 -26.39
C ALA A 127 -5.29 4.23 -26.17
N CYS A 128 -4.52 3.36 -25.51
CA CYS A 128 -3.09 3.59 -25.25
C CYS A 128 -2.25 3.70 -26.52
N LEU A 129 -2.61 2.98 -27.58
CA LEU A 129 -1.92 3.02 -28.87
C LEU A 129 -2.41 4.16 -29.78
N GLY A 130 -3.38 4.97 -29.33
CA GLY A 130 -4.01 6.00 -30.17
C GLY A 130 -4.78 5.45 -31.37
N ALA A 131 -5.12 4.15 -31.37
CA ALA A 131 -5.90 3.52 -32.42
C ALA A 131 -7.39 3.91 -32.37
N LYS A 132 -7.85 4.40 -31.21
CA LYS A 132 -9.15 5.03 -31.04
C LYS A 132 -9.05 6.23 -30.11
N ASP A 133 -9.65 7.34 -30.53
CA ASP A 133 -9.91 8.49 -29.66
C ASP A 133 -11.00 8.12 -28.67
N VAL A 134 -10.58 7.73 -27.47
CA VAL A 134 -11.48 7.53 -26.34
C VAL A 134 -11.44 8.82 -25.52
N PRO A 135 -12.55 9.57 -25.43
CA PRO A 135 -12.62 10.69 -24.51
C PRO A 135 -12.58 10.10 -23.10
N ILE A 136 -11.42 10.21 -22.46
CA ILE A 136 -11.25 9.87 -21.05
C ILE A 136 -11.74 11.11 -20.29
N PRO A 137 -12.84 11.02 -19.52
CA PRO A 137 -13.27 12.13 -18.68
C PRO A 137 -12.11 12.50 -17.76
N GLU A 138 -11.82 13.79 -17.63
CA GLU A 138 -10.95 14.26 -16.57
C GLU A 138 -11.63 13.91 -15.24
N ILE A 139 -11.20 12.81 -14.63
CA ILE A 139 -11.59 12.50 -13.26
C ILE A 139 -10.87 13.53 -12.42
N ASP A 140 -11.60 14.26 -11.59
CA ASP A 140 -11.08 15.13 -10.54
C ASP A 140 -10.43 14.27 -9.44
N SER A 141 -9.48 13.45 -9.84
CA SER A 141 -8.63 12.67 -8.95
C SER A 141 -7.60 13.64 -8.40
N PRO A 142 -7.34 13.64 -7.09
CA PRO A 142 -6.21 14.38 -6.58
C PRO A 142 -4.98 13.99 -7.38
N ALA A 143 -4.27 14.99 -7.90
CA ALA A 143 -3.07 14.77 -8.66
C ALA A 143 -2.18 13.79 -7.88
N PRO A 144 -1.59 12.77 -8.54
CA PRO A 144 -0.72 11.84 -7.85
C PRO A 144 0.30 12.63 -7.04
N ALA A 145 0.46 12.30 -5.76
CA ALA A 145 1.44 12.96 -4.92
C ALA A 145 2.82 12.88 -5.59
N THR A 146 3.33 14.03 -6.01
CA THR A 146 4.62 14.11 -6.68
C THR A 146 5.71 14.15 -5.63
N TYR A 147 6.43 13.05 -5.49
CA TYR A 147 7.59 12.95 -4.60
C TYR A 147 8.87 13.25 -5.37
N PRO A 148 9.81 14.02 -4.79
CA PRO A 148 11.10 14.26 -5.43
C PRO A 148 11.90 12.95 -5.53
N ASP A 149 12.55 12.76 -6.67
CA ASP A 149 13.48 11.66 -6.88
C ASP A 149 14.73 11.85 -6.01
N TYR A 150 15.18 10.77 -5.38
CA TYR A 150 16.48 10.72 -4.73
C TYR A 150 17.54 10.41 -5.80
N ARG A 151 18.33 11.43 -6.18
CA ARG A 151 19.36 11.31 -7.23
C ARG A 151 20.72 11.63 -6.66
N HIS A 152 21.43 10.59 -6.23
CA HIS A 152 22.78 10.70 -5.69
C HIS A 152 23.70 9.63 -6.28
N GLU A 153 25.00 9.93 -6.39
CA GLU A 153 25.98 8.93 -6.83
C GLU A 153 26.04 7.73 -5.88
N ILE A 154 25.83 8.00 -4.59
CA ILE A 154 25.73 7.01 -3.53
C ILE A 154 24.24 6.77 -3.26
N SER A 155 23.72 5.70 -3.86
CA SER A 155 22.36 5.23 -3.63
C SER A 155 22.34 4.09 -2.62
N PRO A 156 21.40 4.11 -1.65
CA PRO A 156 21.26 3.00 -0.71
C PRO A 156 20.79 1.74 -1.43
N VAL A 157 21.10 0.59 -0.85
CA VAL A 157 20.52 -0.69 -1.30
C VAL A 157 19.07 -0.80 -0.83
N CYS A 158 18.16 -1.37 -1.65
CA CYS A 158 16.79 -1.60 -1.20
C CYS A 158 16.77 -2.68 -0.11
N PRO A 159 16.15 -2.44 1.08
CA PRO A 159 16.14 -3.43 2.16
C PRO A 159 15.16 -4.59 1.94
N ASN A 160 14.31 -4.52 0.91
CA ASN A 160 13.41 -5.62 0.57
C ASN A 160 14.19 -6.77 -0.12
N PRO A 161 14.31 -7.97 0.50
CA PRO A 161 15.09 -9.09 -0.03
C PRO A 161 14.55 -9.64 -1.36
N ARG A 162 13.30 -9.30 -1.72
CA ARG A 162 12.65 -9.70 -2.97
C ARG A 162 12.70 -8.61 -4.04
N CYS A 163 13.38 -7.49 -3.79
CA CYS A 163 13.47 -6.41 -4.77
C CYS A 163 14.30 -6.83 -5.99
N VAL A 164 13.81 -6.50 -7.19
CA VAL A 164 14.52 -6.75 -8.45
C VAL A 164 15.88 -6.04 -8.48
N SER A 165 15.99 -4.86 -7.86
CA SER A 165 17.21 -4.04 -7.90
C SER A 165 18.36 -4.59 -7.07
N ILE A 166 18.16 -5.65 -6.28
CA ILE A 166 19.21 -6.30 -5.49
C ILE A 166 19.53 -7.71 -5.96
N GLN A 167 18.82 -8.21 -6.98
CA GLN A 167 19.04 -9.55 -7.49
C GLN A 167 20.30 -9.59 -8.34
N ALA A 168 21.20 -10.51 -8.04
CA ALA A 168 22.50 -10.61 -8.72
C ALA A 168 22.41 -10.78 -10.24
N THR A 169 21.30 -11.32 -10.76
CA THR A 169 21.05 -11.44 -12.21
C THR A 169 20.71 -10.10 -12.85
N GLU A 170 20.14 -9.17 -12.10
CA GLU A 170 19.57 -7.91 -12.61
C GLU A 170 20.42 -6.68 -12.28
N THR A 171 21.25 -6.72 -11.23
CA THR A 171 22.09 -5.59 -10.78
C THR A 171 23.11 -5.10 -11.83
N LYS A 172 23.36 -5.90 -12.88
CA LYS A 172 24.13 -5.48 -14.05
C LYS A 172 23.39 -4.44 -14.91
N TYR A 173 22.07 -4.49 -14.94
CA TYR A 173 21.22 -3.69 -15.82
C TYR A 173 20.40 -2.65 -15.05
N LEU A 174 20.14 -2.90 -13.76
CA LEU A 174 19.32 -2.03 -12.91
C LEU A 174 20.18 -1.32 -11.87
N LYS A 175 19.92 -0.02 -11.72
CA LYS A 175 20.38 0.77 -10.59
C LYS A 175 19.22 0.99 -9.63
N PRO A 176 19.44 0.89 -8.30
CA PRO A 176 18.41 1.25 -7.32
C PRO A 176 17.96 2.71 -7.50
N GLU A 177 16.66 2.92 -7.48
CA GLU A 177 16.02 4.23 -7.61
C GLU A 177 15.00 4.41 -6.49
N PHE A 178 14.95 5.62 -5.92
CA PHE A 178 14.12 5.93 -4.76
C PHE A 178 13.47 7.31 -4.87
N LYS A 179 12.36 7.47 -4.16
CA LYS A 179 11.67 8.76 -3.97
C LYS A 179 11.64 9.12 -2.49
N ILE A 180 11.82 10.39 -2.15
CA ILE A 180 11.70 10.88 -0.78
C ILE A 180 10.22 11.16 -0.51
N VAL A 181 9.56 10.31 0.29
CA VAL A 181 8.11 10.41 0.53
C VAL A 181 7.75 11.13 1.83
N ASN A 182 8.69 11.16 2.78
CA ASN A 182 8.58 11.94 4.00
C ASN A 182 9.98 12.42 4.43
N ARG A 183 10.06 13.51 5.19
CA ARG A 183 11.31 14.05 5.77
C ARG A 183 11.35 14.00 7.29
N ASP A 184 10.23 13.67 7.93
CA ASP A 184 10.13 13.54 9.39
C ASP A 184 9.07 12.48 9.78
N PRO A 185 9.47 11.22 10.03
CA PRO A 185 10.81 10.68 9.81
C PRO A 185 11.18 10.66 8.31
N LEU A 186 12.47 10.67 7.99
CA LEU A 186 12.93 10.55 6.61
C LEU A 186 12.55 9.17 6.06
N THR A 187 11.68 9.15 5.07
CA THR A 187 11.20 7.91 4.46
C THR A 187 11.50 7.93 2.98
N LEU A 188 12.19 6.89 2.51
CA LEU A 188 12.42 6.64 1.10
C LEU A 188 11.51 5.52 0.62
N ARG A 189 11.07 5.60 -0.64
CA ARG A 189 10.30 4.56 -1.30
C ARG A 189 11.02 4.08 -2.55
N CYS A 190 11.22 2.78 -2.68
CA CYS A 190 11.82 2.17 -3.86
C CYS A 190 10.93 2.34 -5.09
N ALA A 191 11.49 2.78 -6.22
CA ALA A 191 10.75 2.95 -7.47
C ALA A 191 10.30 1.62 -8.12
N TYR A 192 10.93 0.50 -7.76
CA TYR A 192 10.64 -0.81 -8.36
C TYR A 192 9.65 -1.67 -7.57
N CYS A 193 9.81 -1.75 -6.25
CA CYS A 193 9.00 -2.62 -5.40
C CYS A 193 8.08 -1.86 -4.44
N GLU A 194 8.11 -0.52 -4.49
CA GLU A 194 7.33 0.39 -3.64
C GLU A 194 7.54 0.23 -2.13
N HIS A 195 8.51 -0.58 -1.71
CA HIS A 195 8.87 -0.74 -0.32
C HIS A 195 9.36 0.60 0.25
N GLY A 196 8.65 1.07 1.28
CA GLY A 196 9.03 2.24 2.07
C GLY A 196 9.94 1.83 3.22
N PHE A 197 11.00 2.58 3.45
CA PHE A 197 11.92 2.37 4.57
C PHE A 197 12.50 3.68 5.06
N GLU A 198 12.97 3.66 6.30
CA GLU A 198 13.64 4.78 6.96
C GLU A 198 15.13 4.45 7.04
N PRO A 199 16.01 5.20 6.34
CA PRO A 199 17.45 5.00 6.45
C PRO A 199 17.90 5.31 7.87
N LYS A 200 18.97 4.67 8.33
CA LYS A 200 19.47 4.87 9.70
C LYS A 200 20.38 6.07 9.84
N PHE A 201 21.09 6.42 8.76
CA PHE A 201 22.08 7.48 8.78
C PHE A 201 21.94 8.41 7.59
N VAL A 202 22.28 9.68 7.82
CA VAL A 202 22.32 10.74 6.82
C VAL A 202 23.69 11.40 6.79
N ALA A 203 24.13 11.82 5.62
CA ALA A 203 25.32 12.62 5.42
C ALA A 203 25.05 13.69 4.36
N SER A 204 25.99 14.61 4.18
CA SER A 204 25.88 15.63 3.13
C SER A 204 27.05 15.61 2.16
N THR A 205 26.77 15.89 0.88
CA THR A 205 27.78 16.13 -0.16
C THR A 205 28.51 17.46 0.06
N ASP A 206 27.83 18.48 0.59
CA ASP A 206 28.40 19.78 0.93
C ASP A 206 28.17 20.07 2.41
N TRP A 207 29.20 20.51 3.12
CA TRP A 207 29.00 21.22 4.38
C TRP A 207 29.70 22.57 4.34
N HIS A 208 29.00 23.59 4.85
CA HIS A 208 29.43 24.99 4.82
C HIS A 208 30.85 25.15 5.41
N GLU A 209 31.68 25.98 4.77
CA GLU A 209 33.06 26.38 5.12
C GLU A 209 34.24 25.77 4.36
N HIS A 210 34.09 25.33 3.09
CA HIS A 210 35.23 25.13 2.16
C HIS A 210 36.44 24.33 2.72
N LYS A 211 36.21 23.44 3.69
CA LYS A 211 37.22 22.54 4.25
C LYS A 211 36.79 21.11 3.95
N LEU A 212 37.46 20.51 2.99
CA LEU A 212 37.25 19.17 2.41
C LEU A 212 37.45 17.98 3.39
N ASP A 213 37.58 18.21 4.69
CA ASP A 213 38.34 17.27 5.53
C ASP A 213 37.53 16.39 6.49
N THR A 214 36.19 16.42 6.49
CA THR A 214 35.46 15.37 7.21
C THR A 214 34.14 14.97 6.54
N ARG A 215 34.18 13.94 5.69
CA ARG A 215 33.01 13.13 5.33
C ARG A 215 32.42 12.54 6.62
N LYS A 216 31.35 13.12 7.15
CA LYS A 216 30.71 12.66 8.39
C LYS A 216 29.28 12.20 8.13
N TYR A 217 28.84 11.19 8.89
CA TYR A 217 27.45 10.76 8.94
C TYR A 217 26.84 11.00 10.32
N HIS A 218 25.53 11.17 10.35
CA HIS A 218 24.69 11.43 11.52
C HIS A 218 23.54 10.43 11.55
N GLY A 219 22.93 10.19 12.71
CA GLY A 219 21.67 9.45 12.79
C GLY A 219 20.57 10.16 11.99
N ALA A 220 19.69 9.40 11.34
CA ALA A 220 18.58 9.95 10.56
C ALA A 220 17.49 10.62 11.42
N ASP A 221 17.52 10.39 12.74
CA ASP A 221 16.73 11.06 13.77
C ASP A 221 17.29 12.44 14.16
N SER A 222 18.51 12.78 13.72
CA SER A 222 19.13 14.08 13.97
C SER A 222 18.43 15.22 13.22
N HIS A 223 18.50 16.44 13.78
CA HIS A 223 18.06 17.68 13.11
C HIS A 223 18.65 17.87 11.70
N TRP A 224 19.85 17.33 11.46
CA TRP A 224 20.53 17.34 10.14
C TRP A 224 19.67 16.80 9.00
N THR A 225 18.75 15.86 9.25
CA THR A 225 17.82 15.31 8.26
C THR A 225 16.91 16.38 7.64
N LYS A 226 16.58 17.42 8.42
CA LYS A 226 15.74 18.55 7.98
C LYS A 226 16.57 19.64 7.32
N ASP A 227 17.77 19.88 7.83
CA ASP A 227 18.63 21.00 7.41
C ASP A 227 19.40 20.72 6.11
N ILE A 228 19.74 19.46 5.83
CA ILE A 228 20.43 19.09 4.59
C ILE A 228 19.46 19.24 3.41
N ARG A 229 19.83 20.00 2.39
CA ARG A 229 19.03 20.12 1.16
C ARG A 229 18.89 18.75 0.47
N PRO A 230 17.74 18.40 -0.14
CA PRO A 230 17.56 17.10 -0.80
C PRO A 230 18.62 16.79 -1.85
N GLU A 231 19.06 17.81 -2.60
CA GLU A 231 20.13 17.73 -3.60
C GLU A 231 21.50 17.36 -3.01
N ASN A 232 21.67 17.50 -1.70
CA ASN A 232 22.90 17.24 -0.98
C ASN A 232 22.76 16.12 0.07
N LEU A 233 21.59 15.49 0.17
CA LEU A 233 21.29 14.48 1.17
C LEU A 233 21.78 13.10 0.74
N ILE A 234 22.78 12.55 1.42
CA ILE A 234 23.19 11.15 1.26
C ILE A 234 22.55 10.34 2.39
N VAL A 235 22.05 9.15 2.08
CA VAL A 235 21.46 8.26 3.07
C VAL A 235 22.16 6.90 3.10
N PHE A 236 22.20 6.28 4.28
CA PHE A 236 22.75 4.94 4.48
C PHE A 236 21.83 4.11 5.38
N ASN A 237 21.74 2.82 5.09
CA ASN A 237 20.98 1.86 5.88
C ASN A 237 21.76 1.35 7.09
N SER A 238 23.10 1.40 7.04
CA SER A 238 23.97 0.95 8.14
C SER A 238 25.25 1.78 8.25
N GLU A 239 25.95 1.65 9.39
CA GLU A 239 27.23 2.32 9.61
C GLU A 239 28.32 1.76 8.68
N GLU A 240 28.30 0.45 8.43
CA GLU A 240 29.25 -0.22 7.56
C GLU A 240 29.15 0.30 6.12
N GLU A 241 27.94 0.56 5.64
CA GLU A 241 27.70 1.17 4.33
C GLU A 241 28.31 2.58 4.27
N ALA A 242 28.05 3.42 5.27
CA ALA A 242 28.60 4.78 5.36
C ALA A 242 30.14 4.77 5.39
N GLN A 243 30.72 3.88 6.22
CA GLN A 243 32.17 3.74 6.37
C GLN A 243 32.83 3.17 5.12
N ALA A 244 32.20 2.24 4.40
CA ALA A 244 32.69 1.72 3.13
C ALA A 244 32.80 2.81 2.05
N HIS A 245 31.95 3.84 2.12
CA HIS A 245 32.03 5.03 1.27
C HIS A 245 32.96 6.14 1.82
N GLY A 246 33.68 5.86 2.91
CA GLY A 246 34.68 6.75 3.50
C GLY A 246 34.12 7.83 4.43
N PHE A 247 32.90 7.67 4.92
CA PHE A 247 32.31 8.55 5.94
C PHE A 247 32.67 8.09 7.35
N LYS A 248 32.95 9.05 8.24
CA LYS A 248 33.27 8.83 9.65
C LYS A 248 32.05 9.19 10.52
N PRO A 249 31.87 8.54 11.69
CA PRO A 249 30.81 8.93 12.61
C PRO A 249 31.01 10.37 13.07
N SER A 250 29.92 11.13 13.13
CA SER A 250 29.89 12.38 13.89
C SER A 250 29.89 12.08 15.39
N HIS A 251 30.27 13.05 16.23
CA HIS A 251 30.36 12.89 17.69
C HIS A 251 29.05 12.48 18.41
N PHE A 252 27.95 12.25 17.68
CA PHE A 252 26.60 11.98 18.18
C PHE A 252 25.93 10.75 17.54
N THR A 253 26.66 9.75 17.03
CA THR A 253 26.04 8.52 16.50
C THR A 253 25.57 7.52 17.57
N GLY A 254 25.74 7.84 18.86
CA GLY A 254 25.27 7.00 19.97
C GLY A 254 23.90 7.42 20.48
N GLY A 255 22.84 6.73 20.06
CA GLY A 255 21.49 6.91 20.55
C GLY A 255 20.67 5.61 20.55
N HIS A 256 20.70 4.92 21.69
CA HIS A 256 19.79 3.87 22.17
C HIS A 256 19.65 2.53 21.40
N HIS A 257 20.24 1.50 22.02
CA HIS A 257 19.84 0.09 21.90
C HIS A 257 18.38 -0.13 22.29
#